data_AF-A0AAV7HVY3-F1
#
_entry.id   AF-A0AAV7HVY3-F1
#
_cell.length_a   1.000
_cell.length_b   1.000
_cell.length_c   1.000
_cell.angle_alpha   90.00
_cell.angle_beta   90.00
_cell.angle_gamma   90.00
#
_symmetry.space_group_name_H-M   'P 1'
#
loop_
_entity.id
_entity.type
_entity.pdbx_description
1 polymer ?
#
loop_
_entity_poly.entity_id
_entity_poly.type
_entity_poly.pdbx_seq_one_letter_code
_entity_poly.pdbx_strand_id
1 'polypeptide(L)'
;MSVEEQNKKKKLRSDEIFSKINQFVTLQKDETANYNKIFTKVTDKIISILKQEDEVFRKYYQRPMYTGSFYKLTKVGKPEEFDLNLIFAIPDLDNAEIKKGRPGFAKIRFDKKKLSPVWVENKVLNKWLDSEYYLDNDKIRRWFEGVVEKSMSAFKNGNNKIILPIDSGSNYEVKVRKSGPAFTLCVTYESMKFSVDLVPVLEFSRAPPLPGIQQSKYSWNLVPKPLKDGENPHQNWRYSFYSHEQDMLKKFGKVKPVIRHIKVC
;
A
#
# COMPACT_ATOMS: atom_id res chain seq x y z
N MET A 1 -2.85 -2.27 49.06
CA MET A 1 -3.14 -1.35 47.93
C MET A 1 -3.38 0.03 48.49
N SER A 2 -2.71 1.05 47.96
CA SER A 2 -2.85 2.43 48.45
C SER A 2 -4.21 3.04 48.07
N VAL A 3 -4.65 4.08 48.79
CA VAL A 3 -5.90 4.83 48.50
C VAL A 3 -5.90 5.41 47.08
N GLU A 4 -4.73 5.77 46.55
CA GLU A 4 -4.54 6.20 45.16
C GLU A 4 -4.79 5.08 44.14
N GLU A 5 -4.34 3.85 44.42
CA GLU A 5 -4.61 2.69 43.55
C GLU A 5 -6.10 2.33 43.51
N GLN A 6 -6.78 2.45 44.65
CA GLN A 6 -8.24 2.24 44.72
C GLN A 6 -9.01 3.33 43.97
N ASN A 7 -8.57 4.59 44.04
CA ASN A 7 -9.19 5.70 43.31
C ASN A 7 -8.93 5.64 41.80
N LYS A 8 -7.74 5.22 41.35
CA LYS A 8 -7.47 4.92 39.92
C LYS A 8 -8.36 3.80 39.40
N LYS A 9 -8.51 2.71 40.15
CA LYS A 9 -9.44 1.62 39.80
C LYS A 9 -10.90 2.04 39.77
N LYS A 10 -11.31 3.08 40.51
CA LYS A 10 -12.69 3.60 40.52
C LYS A 10 -13.00 4.44 39.27
N LYS A 11 -12.02 5.21 38.77
CA LYS A 11 -12.16 6.05 37.56
C LYS A 11 -12.08 5.26 36.24
N LEU A 12 -11.54 4.04 36.26
CA LEU A 12 -11.38 3.15 35.10
C LEU A 12 -12.45 2.04 35.02
N ARG A 13 -13.61 2.20 35.69
CA ARG A 13 -14.61 1.12 35.82
C ARG A 13 -15.53 0.94 34.61
N SER A 14 -15.65 1.94 33.75
CA SER A 14 -16.61 1.92 32.65
C SER A 14 -16.04 2.54 31.38
N ASP A 15 -16.07 1.74 30.31
CA ASP A 15 -15.77 2.18 28.94
C ASP A 15 -17.02 2.69 28.22
N GLU A 16 -18.13 2.95 28.93
CA GLU A 16 -19.41 3.30 28.31
C GLU A 16 -19.34 4.62 27.52
N ILE A 17 -18.65 5.64 28.06
CA ILE A 17 -18.42 6.91 27.35
C ILE A 17 -17.58 6.66 26.09
N PHE A 18 -16.52 5.85 26.20
CA PHE A 18 -15.70 5.47 25.06
C PHE A 18 -16.48 4.67 24.01
N SER A 19 -17.39 3.80 24.44
CA SER A 19 -18.27 3.05 23.53
C SER A 19 -19.24 3.97 22.80
N LYS A 20 -19.81 4.96 23.48
CA LYS A 20 -20.70 5.97 22.87
C LYS A 20 -19.94 6.80 21.84
N ILE A 21 -18.76 7.33 22.18
CA ILE A 21 -17.90 8.06 21.23
C ILE A 21 -17.57 7.18 20.01
N ASN A 22 -17.21 5.92 20.25
CA ASN A 22 -16.84 4.97 19.20
C ASN A 22 -17.97 4.76 18.16
N GLN A 23 -19.25 4.88 18.54
CA GLN A 23 -20.38 4.78 17.60
C GLN A 23 -20.42 5.95 16.60
N PHE A 24 -19.98 7.14 16.99
CA PHE A 24 -19.96 8.32 16.12
C PHE A 24 -18.73 8.38 15.20
N VAL A 25 -17.62 7.77 15.61
CA VAL A 25 -16.36 7.77 14.84
C VAL A 25 -16.17 6.53 13.97
N THR A 26 -16.93 5.46 14.23
CA THR A 26 -16.85 4.23 13.42
C THR A 26 -17.64 4.37 12.13
N LEU A 27 -17.09 3.84 11.04
CA LEU A 27 -17.76 3.73 9.76
C LEU A 27 -19.10 2.98 9.85
N GLN A 28 -20.13 3.51 9.21
CA GLN A 28 -21.43 2.85 9.08
C GLN A 28 -21.32 1.64 8.15
N LYS A 29 -21.90 0.50 8.57
CA LYS A 29 -21.70 -0.80 7.88
C LYS A 29 -22.22 -0.79 6.45
N ASP A 30 -23.42 -0.25 6.22
CA ASP A 30 -24.07 -0.28 4.91
C ASP A 30 -23.36 0.63 3.89
N GLU A 31 -22.95 1.83 4.32
CA GLU A 31 -22.13 2.74 3.53
C GLU A 31 -20.79 2.07 3.15
N THR A 32 -20.13 1.43 4.11
CA THR A 32 -18.87 0.71 3.91
C THR A 32 -19.00 -0.41 2.87
N ALA A 33 -20.11 -1.18 2.93
CA ALA A 33 -20.36 -2.27 1.99
C ALA A 33 -20.51 -1.76 0.55
N ASN A 34 -21.24 -0.67 0.36
CA ASN A 34 -21.41 -0.08 -0.97
C ASN A 34 -20.08 0.46 -1.53
N TYR A 35 -19.33 1.23 -0.73
CA TYR A 35 -18.00 1.71 -1.14
C TYR A 35 -17.05 0.56 -1.50
N ASN A 36 -17.00 -0.51 -0.71
CA ASN A 36 -16.18 -1.68 -1.00
C ASN A 36 -16.55 -2.36 -2.33
N LYS A 37 -17.84 -2.51 -2.60
CA LYS A 37 -18.32 -3.11 -3.85
C LYS A 37 -17.82 -2.31 -5.06
N ILE A 38 -18.02 -0.99 -5.04
CA ILE A 38 -17.60 -0.10 -6.12
C ILE A 38 -16.07 -0.04 -6.24
N PHE A 39 -15.38 0.12 -5.11
CA PHE A 39 -13.92 0.13 -5.05
C PHE A 39 -13.29 -1.15 -5.62
N THR A 40 -13.88 -2.32 -5.33
CA THR A 40 -13.38 -3.61 -5.84
C THR A 40 -13.49 -3.66 -7.35
N LYS A 41 -14.64 -3.31 -7.93
CA LYS A 41 -14.84 -3.25 -9.39
C LYS A 41 -13.84 -2.32 -10.08
N VAL A 42 -13.65 -1.13 -9.51
CA VAL A 42 -12.71 -0.14 -10.02
C VAL A 42 -11.28 -0.67 -9.98
N THR A 43 -10.89 -1.27 -8.85
CA THR A 43 -9.57 -1.88 -8.65
C THR A 43 -9.30 -2.98 -9.69
N ASP A 44 -10.24 -3.91 -9.86
CA ASP A 44 -10.11 -5.02 -10.81
C ASP A 44 -9.97 -4.50 -12.25
N LYS A 45 -10.77 -3.50 -12.63
CA LYS A 45 -10.67 -2.87 -13.94
C LYS A 45 -9.31 -2.21 -14.15
N ILE A 46 -8.85 -1.41 -13.18
CA ILE A 46 -7.57 -0.71 -13.28
C ILE A 46 -6.43 -1.72 -13.42
N ILE A 47 -6.38 -2.76 -12.59
CA ILE A 47 -5.35 -3.81 -12.67
C ILE A 47 -5.40 -4.50 -14.04
N SER A 48 -6.60 -4.80 -14.56
CA SER A 48 -6.76 -5.38 -15.90
C SER A 48 -6.16 -4.48 -16.98
N ILE A 49 -6.39 -3.17 -16.91
CA ILE A 49 -5.84 -2.21 -17.87
C ILE A 49 -4.31 -2.17 -17.74
N LEU A 50 -3.77 -2.06 -16.52
CA LEU A 50 -2.32 -2.02 -16.29
C LEU A 50 -1.62 -3.28 -16.84
N LYS A 51 -2.25 -4.47 -16.70
CA LYS A 51 -1.75 -5.73 -17.29
C LYS A 51 -1.80 -5.76 -18.82
N GLN A 52 -2.73 -5.06 -19.44
CA GLN A 52 -2.81 -4.97 -20.90
C GLN A 52 -1.77 -4.02 -21.46
N GLU A 53 -1.52 -2.91 -20.77
CA GLU A 53 -0.60 -1.86 -21.20
C GLU A 53 0.88 -2.25 -21.08
N ASP A 54 1.28 -2.93 -20.00
CA ASP A 54 2.70 -3.16 -19.72
C ASP A 54 3.02 -4.64 -19.42
N GLU A 55 3.94 -5.21 -20.20
CA GLU A 55 4.32 -6.61 -20.10
C GLU A 55 5.07 -6.96 -18.81
N VAL A 56 5.86 -6.03 -18.28
CA VAL A 56 6.60 -6.19 -17.01
C VAL A 56 5.62 -6.20 -15.86
N PHE A 57 4.62 -5.31 -15.89
CA PHE A 57 3.50 -5.30 -14.95
C PHE A 57 2.76 -6.63 -15.02
N ARG A 58 2.32 -7.04 -16.21
CA ARG A 58 1.60 -8.30 -16.43
C ARG A 58 2.36 -9.52 -15.89
N LYS A 59 3.68 -9.56 -16.12
CA LYS A 59 4.53 -10.71 -15.78
C LYS A 59 4.83 -10.82 -14.29
N TYR A 60 5.12 -9.71 -13.62
CA TYR A 60 5.64 -9.74 -12.24
C TYR A 60 4.63 -9.33 -11.17
N TYR A 61 3.52 -8.70 -11.56
CA TYR A 61 2.41 -8.45 -10.65
C TYR A 61 1.80 -9.77 -10.16
N GLN A 62 1.64 -9.89 -8.85
CA GLN A 62 1.05 -11.07 -8.21
C GLN A 62 -0.40 -10.83 -7.84
N ARG A 63 -0.66 -9.84 -6.99
CA ARG A 63 -1.97 -9.61 -6.39
C ARG A 63 -2.12 -8.21 -5.79
N PRO A 64 -3.36 -7.73 -5.58
CA PRO A 64 -3.60 -6.57 -4.76
C PRO A 64 -3.50 -6.95 -3.28
N MET A 65 -2.96 -6.04 -2.47
CA MET A 65 -2.99 -6.12 -1.03
C MET A 65 -3.68 -4.86 -0.50
N TYR A 66 -4.90 -5.05 0.02
CA TYR A 66 -5.71 -4.00 0.59
C TYR A 66 -5.18 -3.60 1.96
N THR A 67 -4.63 -2.39 2.04
CA THR A 67 -3.89 -1.91 3.22
C THR A 67 -4.52 -0.68 3.85
N GLY A 68 -3.81 -0.06 4.79
CA GLY A 68 -4.28 1.18 5.39
C GLY A 68 -5.32 0.98 6.49
N SER A 69 -5.82 2.12 6.96
CA SER A 69 -6.63 2.16 8.18
C SER A 69 -8.04 1.60 7.99
N PHE A 70 -8.58 1.68 6.76
CA PHE A 70 -9.89 1.16 6.40
C PHE A 70 -9.95 -0.36 6.62
N TYR A 71 -9.03 -1.12 6.01
CA TYR A 71 -8.96 -2.58 6.13
C TYR A 71 -8.47 -3.07 7.51
N LYS A 72 -7.80 -2.20 8.28
CA LYS A 72 -7.48 -2.45 9.69
C LYS A 72 -8.66 -2.20 10.64
N LEU A 73 -9.79 -1.69 10.15
CA LEU A 73 -10.93 -1.24 10.95
C LEU A 73 -10.55 -0.15 11.97
N THR A 74 -9.59 0.68 11.61
CA THR A 74 -9.09 1.81 12.43
C THR A 74 -9.27 3.15 11.73
N LYS A 75 -9.96 3.19 10.57
CA LYS A 75 -10.37 4.44 9.91
C LYS A 75 -11.46 5.11 10.73
N VAL A 76 -11.48 6.43 10.66
CA VAL A 76 -12.51 7.30 11.21
C VAL A 76 -13.04 8.19 10.10
N GLY A 77 -14.31 8.58 10.18
CA GLY A 77 -14.97 9.38 9.16
C GLY A 77 -15.46 8.52 8.00
N LYS A 78 -15.55 9.09 6.80
CA LYS A 78 -16.07 8.43 5.59
C LYS A 78 -15.02 7.56 4.89
N PRO A 79 -15.44 6.51 4.15
CA PRO A 79 -14.55 5.61 3.44
C PRO A 79 -14.12 6.18 2.08
N GLU A 80 -13.55 7.39 2.08
CA GLU A 80 -13.22 8.15 0.87
C GLU A 80 -11.77 7.92 0.40
N GLU A 81 -11.00 7.07 1.07
CA GLU A 81 -9.58 6.84 0.79
C GLU A 81 -9.23 5.37 1.02
N PHE A 82 -8.62 4.76 0.01
CA PHE A 82 -8.21 3.36 0.00
C PHE A 82 -6.73 3.22 -0.36
N ASP A 83 -5.96 2.57 0.51
CA ASP A 83 -4.56 2.24 0.26
C ASP A 83 -4.44 0.86 -0.40
N LEU A 84 -3.87 0.80 -1.60
CA LEU A 84 -3.69 -0.43 -2.36
C LEU A 84 -2.22 -0.67 -2.71
N ASN A 85 -1.62 -1.64 -2.02
CA ASN A 85 -0.31 -2.14 -2.39
C ASN A 85 -0.48 -3.16 -3.54
N LEU A 86 0.18 -2.92 -4.66
CA LEU A 86 0.27 -3.87 -5.76
C LEU A 86 1.53 -4.71 -5.54
N ILE A 87 1.36 -5.99 -5.21
CA ILE A 87 2.48 -6.87 -4.85
C ILE A 87 3.16 -7.36 -6.12
N PHE A 88 4.48 -7.17 -6.18
CA PHE A 88 5.36 -7.66 -7.24
C PHE A 88 6.33 -8.72 -6.70
N ALA A 89 6.51 -9.77 -7.48
CA ALA A 89 7.58 -10.75 -7.31
C ALA A 89 8.51 -10.64 -8.52
N ILE A 90 9.62 -9.93 -8.35
CA ILE A 90 10.62 -9.71 -9.40
C ILE A 90 11.71 -10.80 -9.32
N PRO A 91 12.41 -11.12 -10.43
CA PRO A 91 13.40 -12.19 -10.43
C PRO A 91 14.50 -11.98 -9.38
N ASP A 92 15.02 -13.06 -8.82
CA ASP A 92 16.15 -13.06 -7.87
C ASP A 92 15.95 -12.26 -6.56
N LEU A 93 14.76 -11.72 -6.31
CA LEU A 93 14.49 -10.83 -5.17
C LEU A 93 14.79 -11.51 -3.82
N ASP A 94 14.37 -12.76 -3.64
CA ASP A 94 14.63 -13.52 -2.40
C ASP A 94 16.12 -13.84 -2.21
N ASN A 95 16.90 -13.88 -3.29
CA ASN A 95 18.36 -14.09 -3.28
C ASN A 95 19.16 -12.79 -3.08
N ALA A 96 18.50 -11.63 -3.22
CA ALA A 96 19.15 -10.34 -3.05
C ALA A 96 19.60 -10.13 -1.60
N GLU A 97 20.73 -9.47 -1.44
CA GLU A 97 21.23 -9.05 -0.14
C GLU A 97 20.44 -7.83 0.34
N ILE A 98 20.01 -7.86 1.59
CA ILE A 98 19.29 -6.75 2.23
C ILE A 98 20.25 -6.06 3.18
N LYS A 99 20.75 -4.91 2.77
CA LYS A 99 21.64 -4.07 3.57
C LYS A 99 20.82 -3.14 4.45
N LYS A 100 21.38 -2.82 5.63
CA LYS A 100 20.79 -1.84 6.54
C LYS A 100 20.78 -0.45 5.89
N GLY A 101 19.62 0.20 5.86
CA GLY A 101 19.47 1.61 5.51
C GLY A 101 19.36 2.49 6.75
N ARG A 102 18.76 3.67 6.60
CA ARG A 102 18.32 4.47 7.76
C ARG A 102 17.30 3.70 8.62
N PRO A 103 17.07 4.05 9.90
CA PRO A 103 16.04 3.41 10.72
C PRO A 103 14.69 3.33 10.00
N GLY A 104 14.12 2.12 9.91
CA GLY A 104 12.89 1.86 9.14
C GLY A 104 13.08 1.62 7.64
N PHE A 105 14.30 1.64 7.15
CA PHE A 105 14.66 1.43 5.74
C PHE A 105 15.71 0.34 5.53
N ALA A 106 15.72 -0.21 4.32
CA ALA A 106 16.70 -1.15 3.82
C ALA A 106 17.19 -0.75 2.43
N LYS A 107 18.32 -1.32 2.00
CA LYS A 107 18.75 -1.29 0.61
C LYS A 107 18.76 -2.71 0.06
N ILE A 108 18.36 -2.89 -1.19
CA ILE A 108 18.32 -4.19 -1.87
C ILE A 108 19.50 -4.20 -2.83
N ARG A 109 20.44 -5.14 -2.66
CA ARG A 109 21.60 -5.30 -3.52
C ARG A 109 21.62 -6.68 -4.14
N PHE A 110 21.73 -6.73 -5.45
CA PHE A 110 21.90 -7.98 -6.17
C PHE A 110 23.38 -8.31 -6.34
N ASP A 111 23.70 -9.61 -6.35
CA ASP A 111 25.01 -10.08 -6.73
C ASP A 111 25.05 -10.24 -8.26
N LYS A 112 25.85 -9.41 -8.93
CA LYS A 112 26.04 -9.44 -10.39
C LYS A 112 26.29 -10.85 -10.92
N LYS A 113 27.04 -11.69 -10.19
CA LYS A 113 27.40 -13.04 -10.62
C LYS A 113 26.23 -14.04 -10.52
N LYS A 114 25.20 -13.71 -9.74
CA LYS A 114 24.02 -14.55 -9.49
C LYS A 114 22.75 -14.03 -10.16
N LEU A 115 22.81 -12.86 -10.80
CA LEU A 115 21.68 -12.31 -11.54
C LEU A 115 21.29 -13.25 -12.68
N SER A 116 20.02 -13.62 -12.73
CA SER A 116 19.48 -14.38 -13.85
C SER A 116 19.61 -13.59 -15.17
N PRO A 117 19.75 -14.26 -16.33
CA PRO A 117 19.83 -13.60 -17.64
C PRO A 117 18.66 -12.66 -17.94
N VAL A 118 17.50 -12.91 -17.32
CA VAL A 118 16.29 -12.08 -17.41
C VAL A 118 16.56 -10.61 -17.09
N TRP A 119 17.47 -10.31 -16.16
CA TRP A 119 17.83 -8.93 -15.84
C TRP A 119 18.54 -8.22 -16.98
N VAL A 120 19.32 -8.94 -17.80
CA VAL A 120 20.07 -8.38 -18.93
C VAL A 120 19.18 -8.28 -20.16
N GLU A 121 18.39 -9.33 -20.41
CA GLU A 121 17.47 -9.42 -21.55
C GLU A 121 16.30 -8.44 -21.43
N ASN A 122 15.80 -8.24 -20.21
CA ASN A 122 14.70 -7.30 -19.97
C ASN A 122 15.23 -5.87 -19.74
N LYS A 123 15.11 -5.03 -20.77
CA LYS A 123 15.54 -3.63 -20.76
C LYS A 123 14.95 -2.78 -19.62
N VAL A 124 13.77 -3.12 -19.11
CA VAL A 124 13.14 -2.38 -18.00
C VAL A 124 13.77 -2.79 -16.68
N LEU A 125 13.87 -4.09 -16.40
CA LEU A 125 14.49 -4.61 -15.17
C LEU A 125 15.96 -4.17 -15.07
N ASN A 126 16.72 -4.25 -16.16
CA ASN A 126 18.11 -3.82 -16.19
C ASN A 126 18.26 -2.36 -15.75
N LYS A 127 17.33 -1.49 -16.18
CA LYS A 127 17.37 -0.08 -15.82
C LYS A 127 17.15 0.15 -14.34
N TRP A 128 16.43 -0.72 -13.62
CA TRP A 128 16.13 -0.54 -12.20
C TRP A 128 17.36 -0.69 -11.29
N LEU A 129 18.43 -1.32 -11.76
CA LEU A 129 19.68 -1.42 -11.02
C LEU A 129 20.55 -0.17 -11.24
N ASP A 130 21.24 0.28 -10.22
CA ASP A 130 22.33 1.26 -10.36
C ASP A 130 23.65 0.58 -10.76
N SER A 131 24.72 1.38 -10.89
CA SER A 131 26.06 0.88 -11.26
C SER A 131 26.67 -0.09 -10.24
N GLU A 132 26.16 -0.09 -9.00
CA GLU A 132 26.59 -0.96 -7.90
C GLU A 132 25.63 -2.12 -7.65
N TYR A 133 24.65 -2.34 -8.55
CA TYR A 133 23.63 -3.38 -8.47
C TYR A 133 22.67 -3.23 -7.29
N TYR A 134 22.49 -2.02 -6.76
CA TYR A 134 21.36 -1.73 -5.88
C TYR A 134 20.10 -1.48 -6.68
N LEU A 135 18.96 -1.92 -6.12
CA LEU A 135 17.65 -1.64 -6.69
C LEU A 135 17.24 -0.20 -6.38
N ASP A 136 17.07 0.57 -7.43
CA ASP A 136 16.68 1.97 -7.38
C ASP A 136 15.16 2.11 -7.29
N ASN A 137 14.69 2.65 -6.16
CA ASN A 137 13.27 2.80 -5.91
C ASN A 137 12.63 3.89 -6.77
N ASP A 138 13.37 4.94 -7.15
CA ASP A 138 12.85 6.00 -8.01
C ASP A 138 12.67 5.51 -9.44
N LYS A 139 13.56 4.66 -9.94
CA LYS A 139 13.41 4.07 -11.28
C LYS A 139 12.18 3.17 -11.37
N ILE A 140 11.90 2.37 -10.34
CA ILE A 140 10.66 1.57 -10.27
C ILE A 140 9.43 2.48 -10.19
N ARG A 141 9.47 3.52 -9.36
CA ARG A 141 8.37 4.49 -9.27
C ARG A 141 8.10 5.19 -10.59
N ARG A 142 9.12 5.66 -11.31
CA ARG A 142 8.98 6.30 -12.62
C ARG A 142 8.50 5.33 -13.71
N TRP A 143 8.95 4.08 -13.66
CA TRP A 143 8.39 3.06 -14.55
C TRP A 143 6.89 2.88 -14.27
N PHE A 144 6.51 2.65 -13.01
CA PHE A 144 5.13 2.42 -12.63
C PHE A 144 4.24 3.63 -12.93
N GLU A 145 4.76 4.85 -12.72
CA GLU A 145 4.15 6.10 -13.17
C GLU A 145 3.80 6.06 -14.65
N GLY A 146 4.78 5.74 -15.49
CA GLY A 146 4.61 5.64 -16.93
C GLY A 146 3.56 4.60 -17.31
N VAL A 147 3.51 3.46 -16.62
CA VAL A 147 2.47 2.43 -16.83
C VAL A 147 1.08 3.00 -16.53
N VAL A 148 0.91 3.65 -15.37
CA VAL A 148 -0.39 4.24 -14.97
C VAL A 148 -0.79 5.37 -15.92
N GLU A 149 0.11 6.30 -16.24
CA GLU A 149 -0.19 7.45 -17.10
C GLU A 149 -0.56 7.02 -18.52
N LYS A 150 0.16 6.06 -19.12
CA LYS A 150 -0.17 5.50 -20.44
C LYS A 150 -1.51 4.77 -20.42
N SER A 151 -1.69 3.87 -19.44
CA SER A 151 -2.92 3.10 -19.24
C SER A 151 -4.15 4.00 -19.16
N MET A 152 -4.06 5.10 -18.39
CA MET A 152 -5.19 6.02 -18.23
C MET A 152 -5.38 6.94 -19.44
N SER A 153 -4.31 7.27 -20.17
CA SER A 153 -4.40 8.14 -21.34
C SER A 153 -5.21 7.52 -22.48
N ALA A 154 -5.23 6.20 -22.60
CA ALA A 154 -6.06 5.47 -23.57
C ALA A 154 -7.57 5.68 -23.39
N PHE A 155 -8.01 6.16 -22.22
CA PHE A 155 -9.43 6.38 -21.87
C PHE A 155 -9.80 7.86 -21.76
N LYS A 156 -8.93 8.76 -22.21
CA LYS A 156 -9.24 10.20 -22.27
C LYS A 156 -10.27 10.47 -23.37
N ASN A 157 -11.31 11.20 -23.04
CA ASN A 157 -12.26 11.73 -24.01
C ASN A 157 -11.81 13.10 -24.56
N GLY A 158 -12.59 13.67 -25.48
CA GLY A 158 -12.31 14.98 -26.10
C GLY A 158 -12.20 16.15 -25.12
N ASN A 159 -12.67 16.00 -23.88
CA ASN A 159 -12.55 16.99 -22.80
C ASN A 159 -11.41 16.68 -21.82
N ASN A 160 -10.48 15.78 -22.20
CA ASN A 160 -9.34 15.32 -21.39
C ASN A 160 -9.76 14.66 -20.05
N LYS A 161 -11.02 14.20 -19.94
CA LYS A 161 -11.50 13.42 -18.80
C LYS A 161 -11.27 11.93 -19.07
N ILE A 162 -10.81 11.21 -18.07
CA ILE A 162 -10.66 9.75 -18.13
C ILE A 162 -11.99 9.12 -17.71
N ILE A 163 -12.60 8.37 -18.61
CA ILE A 163 -13.85 7.64 -18.35
C ILE A 163 -13.58 6.15 -18.48
N LEU A 164 -13.68 5.40 -17.38
CA LEU A 164 -13.46 3.96 -17.39
C LEU A 164 -14.77 3.20 -17.62
N PRO A 165 -14.88 2.37 -18.68
CA PRO A 165 -16.04 1.51 -18.90
C PRO A 165 -15.91 0.25 -18.02
N ILE A 166 -16.50 0.31 -16.83
CA ILE A 166 -16.48 -0.79 -15.85
C ILE A 166 -17.73 -1.66 -15.98
N ASP A 167 -18.92 -1.04 -16.01
CA ASP A 167 -20.20 -1.72 -16.18
C ASP A 167 -20.90 -1.18 -17.43
N SER A 168 -21.79 -1.96 -18.03
CA SER A 168 -22.60 -1.56 -19.18
C SER A 168 -23.43 -0.31 -18.84
N GLY A 169 -23.09 0.82 -19.47
CA GLY A 169 -23.79 2.10 -19.28
C GLY A 169 -23.30 2.98 -18.12
N SER A 170 -22.35 2.51 -17.31
CA SER A 170 -21.82 3.27 -16.17
C SER A 170 -20.51 3.98 -16.51
N ASN A 171 -20.49 5.31 -16.37
CA ASN A 171 -19.30 6.13 -16.58
C ASN A 171 -18.62 6.44 -15.24
N TYR A 172 -17.43 5.88 -15.04
CA TYR A 172 -16.59 6.19 -13.88
C TYR A 172 -15.60 7.27 -14.29
N GLU A 173 -15.74 8.48 -13.73
CA GLU A 173 -14.77 9.56 -13.96
C GLU A 173 -13.56 9.34 -13.06
N VAL A 174 -12.37 9.28 -13.65
CA VAL A 174 -11.12 9.08 -12.93
C VAL A 174 -10.20 10.28 -13.15
N LYS A 175 -9.54 10.73 -12.08
CA LYS A 175 -8.46 11.70 -12.13
C LYS A 175 -7.21 11.10 -11.50
N VAL A 176 -6.08 11.19 -12.20
CA VAL A 176 -4.78 10.72 -11.70
C VAL A 176 -4.07 11.88 -11.02
N ARG A 177 -3.54 11.65 -9.82
CA ARG A 177 -2.70 12.59 -9.06
C ARG A 177 -1.49 11.85 -8.49
N LYS A 178 -0.41 12.59 -8.24
CA LYS A 178 0.78 12.08 -7.54
C LYS A 178 0.72 12.52 -6.08
N SER A 179 0.90 11.57 -5.15
CA SER A 179 0.83 11.82 -3.70
C SER A 179 1.96 11.07 -3.00
N GLY A 180 3.16 11.67 -2.95
CA GLY A 180 4.33 11.03 -2.36
C GLY A 180 4.75 9.74 -3.10
N PRO A 181 4.84 8.56 -2.43
CA PRO A 181 5.18 7.30 -3.10
C PRO A 181 4.02 6.70 -3.92
N ALA A 182 2.79 7.20 -3.76
CA ALA A 182 1.59 6.63 -4.36
C ALA A 182 1.15 7.37 -5.63
N PHE A 183 0.49 6.62 -6.51
CA PHE A 183 -0.33 7.14 -7.60
C PHE A 183 -1.79 7.10 -7.17
N THR A 184 -2.34 8.28 -6.91
CA THR A 184 -3.70 8.43 -6.41
C THR A 184 -4.68 8.53 -7.57
N LEU A 185 -5.65 7.64 -7.62
CA LEU A 185 -6.78 7.69 -8.54
C LEU A 185 -8.00 8.22 -7.80
N CYS A 186 -8.41 9.44 -8.11
CA CYS A 186 -9.66 10.01 -7.61
C CYS A 186 -10.81 9.55 -8.51
N VAL A 187 -11.72 8.76 -7.96
CA VAL A 187 -12.85 8.14 -8.66
C VAL A 187 -14.11 8.90 -8.29
N THR A 188 -14.92 9.24 -9.29
CA THR A 188 -16.28 9.75 -9.12
C THR A 188 -17.24 8.84 -9.87
N TYR A 189 -18.23 8.33 -9.15
CA TYR A 189 -19.28 7.48 -9.68
C TYR A 189 -20.60 7.91 -9.03
N GLU A 190 -21.56 8.38 -9.84
CA GLU A 190 -22.80 9.00 -9.34
C GLU A 190 -22.49 10.09 -8.28
N SER A 191 -22.98 9.94 -7.05
CA SER A 191 -22.70 10.84 -5.92
C SER A 191 -21.47 10.42 -5.09
N MET A 192 -20.90 9.23 -5.35
CA MET A 192 -19.78 8.68 -4.59
C MET A 192 -18.45 9.22 -5.10
N LYS A 193 -17.57 9.57 -4.16
CA LYS A 193 -16.21 10.03 -4.42
C LYS A 193 -15.24 9.34 -3.48
N PHE A 194 -14.17 8.79 -4.03
CA PHE A 194 -13.09 8.22 -3.23
C PHE A 194 -11.76 8.27 -3.97
N SER A 195 -10.67 8.15 -3.24
CA SER A 195 -9.32 8.03 -3.76
C SER A 195 -8.77 6.62 -3.56
N VAL A 196 -7.98 6.15 -4.53
CA VAL A 196 -7.24 4.89 -4.45
C VAL A 196 -5.76 5.18 -4.63
N ASP A 197 -4.98 4.92 -3.59
CA ASP A 197 -3.53 5.08 -3.60
C ASP A 197 -2.87 3.78 -4.06
N LEU A 198 -2.38 3.78 -5.29
CA LEU A 198 -1.64 2.66 -5.88
C LEU A 198 -0.16 2.77 -5.55
N VAL A 199 0.38 1.74 -4.90
CA VAL A 199 1.81 1.67 -4.56
C VAL A 199 2.40 0.35 -5.04
N PRO A 200 3.45 0.34 -5.88
CA PRO A 200 4.14 -0.88 -6.26
C PRO A 200 5.00 -1.35 -5.10
N VAL A 201 4.84 -2.59 -4.64
CA VAL A 201 5.49 -3.11 -3.43
C VAL A 201 6.16 -4.44 -3.71
N LEU A 202 7.36 -4.62 -3.18
CA LEU A 202 8.14 -5.86 -3.31
C LEU A 202 7.89 -6.73 -2.09
N GLU A 203 7.45 -7.97 -2.33
CA GLU A 203 7.24 -8.96 -1.27
C GLU A 203 8.39 -9.96 -1.21
N PHE A 204 8.80 -10.30 0.01
CA PHE A 204 9.83 -11.29 0.28
C PHE A 204 9.22 -12.50 0.97
N SER A 205 9.60 -13.69 0.50
CA SER A 205 9.11 -14.98 1.02
C SER A 205 9.93 -15.43 2.23
N ARG A 206 11.18 -14.99 2.32
CA ARG A 206 12.08 -15.29 3.45
C ARG A 206 11.86 -14.34 4.63
N ALA A 207 12.34 -14.73 5.81
CA ALA A 207 12.28 -13.89 7.01
C ALA A 207 13.00 -12.53 6.82
N PRO A 208 12.49 -11.45 7.45
CA PRO A 208 13.16 -10.16 7.43
C PRO A 208 14.46 -10.20 8.22
N PRO A 209 15.53 -9.51 7.78
CA PRO A 209 16.81 -9.44 8.48
C PRO A 209 16.77 -8.46 9.65
N LEU A 210 15.67 -8.45 10.42
CA LEU A 210 15.45 -7.54 11.56
C LEU A 210 15.36 -8.33 12.87
N PRO A 211 16.11 -7.92 13.92
CA PRO A 211 15.98 -8.50 15.26
C PRO A 211 14.53 -8.51 15.74
N GLY A 212 14.09 -9.64 16.30
CA GLY A 212 12.76 -9.79 16.90
C GLY A 212 11.62 -10.13 15.93
N ILE A 213 11.83 -10.08 14.61
CA ILE A 213 10.82 -10.47 13.60
C ILE A 213 11.32 -11.64 12.72
N GLN A 214 12.52 -12.16 13.00
CA GLN A 214 13.18 -13.23 12.24
C GLN A 214 12.39 -14.55 12.17
N GLN A 215 11.49 -14.81 13.12
CA GLN A 215 10.67 -16.03 13.17
C GLN A 215 9.24 -15.83 12.66
N SER A 216 8.95 -14.68 12.05
CA SER A 216 7.60 -14.47 11.56
C SER A 216 7.28 -15.39 10.40
N LYS A 217 6.14 -16.06 10.50
CA LYS A 217 5.53 -16.85 9.41
C LYS A 217 4.91 -15.99 8.30
N TYR A 218 4.86 -14.68 8.49
CA TYR A 218 4.24 -13.76 7.53
C TYR A 218 5.29 -13.16 6.60
N SER A 219 4.94 -13.04 5.32
CA SER A 219 5.72 -12.27 4.36
C SER A 219 5.89 -10.82 4.83
N TRP A 220 6.97 -10.20 4.40
CA TRP A 220 7.25 -8.79 4.64
C TRP A 220 7.56 -8.10 3.33
N ASN A 221 7.45 -6.78 3.36
CA ASN A 221 7.45 -5.98 2.15
C ASN A 221 8.45 -4.83 2.23
N LEU A 222 8.92 -4.43 1.06
CA LEU A 222 9.66 -3.19 0.86
C LEU A 222 8.88 -2.25 -0.06
N VAL A 223 8.63 -1.04 0.45
CA VAL A 223 7.86 0.01 -0.24
C VAL A 223 8.85 1.04 -0.81
N PRO A 224 8.71 1.44 -2.08
CA PRO A 224 9.56 2.46 -2.67
C PRO A 224 9.16 3.83 -2.11
N LYS A 225 9.90 4.27 -1.10
CA LYS A 225 9.72 5.58 -0.47
C LYS A 225 11.08 6.26 -0.43
N PRO A 226 11.42 7.08 -1.44
CA PRO A 226 12.73 7.72 -1.47
C PRO A 226 12.85 8.64 -0.26
N LEU A 227 14.06 8.72 0.28
CA LEU A 227 14.40 9.73 1.26
C LEU A 227 14.50 11.09 0.56
N LYS A 228 14.18 12.17 1.29
CA LYS A 228 14.34 13.53 0.75
C LYS A 228 15.81 13.96 0.76
N ASP A 229 16.62 13.36 1.62
CA ASP A 229 17.99 13.75 1.92
C ASP A 229 18.87 12.52 2.25
N GLY A 230 20.19 12.75 2.28
CA GLY A 230 21.19 11.73 2.61
C GLY A 230 21.89 11.12 1.39
N GLU A 231 22.86 10.25 1.66
CA GLU A 231 23.58 9.52 0.63
C GLU A 231 22.70 8.46 -0.04
N ASN A 232 22.66 8.48 -1.37
CA ASN A 232 21.92 7.56 -2.22
C ASN A 232 20.45 7.36 -1.77
N PRO A 233 19.63 8.43 -1.73
CA PRO A 233 18.27 8.38 -1.21
C PRO A 233 17.36 7.44 -1.99
N HIS A 234 17.66 7.24 -3.29
CA HIS A 234 16.97 6.34 -4.21
C HIS A 234 17.27 4.85 -3.96
N GLN A 235 18.30 4.50 -3.18
CA GLN A 235 18.56 3.11 -2.78
C GLN A 235 17.74 2.67 -1.57
N ASN A 236 17.03 3.59 -0.89
CA ASN A 236 16.36 3.30 0.37
C ASN A 236 14.90 2.87 0.15
N TRP A 237 14.55 1.71 0.70
CA TRP A 237 13.22 1.12 0.67
C TRP A 237 12.66 1.02 2.07
N ARG A 238 11.40 1.42 2.28
CA ARG A 238 10.78 1.41 3.61
C ARG A 238 10.25 0.01 3.92
N TYR A 239 10.60 -0.52 5.09
CA TYR A 239 9.99 -1.76 5.59
C TYR A 239 8.47 -1.60 5.77
N SER A 240 7.73 -2.66 5.44
CA SER A 240 6.30 -2.75 5.67
C SER A 240 5.93 -4.15 6.17
N PHE A 241 5.29 -4.20 7.34
CA PHE A 241 4.88 -5.43 8.03
C PHE A 241 3.37 -5.52 8.15
N TYR A 242 2.65 -5.10 7.10
CA TYR A 242 1.19 -4.97 7.14
C TYR A 242 0.49 -6.25 7.61
N SER A 243 0.90 -7.42 7.11
CA SER A 243 0.36 -8.73 7.51
C SER A 243 0.53 -8.99 9.01
N HIS A 244 1.71 -8.73 9.56
CA HIS A 244 1.98 -8.84 11.00
C HIS A 244 1.14 -7.84 11.81
N GLU A 245 1.09 -6.58 11.37
CA GLU A 245 0.28 -5.53 12.02
C GLU A 245 -1.20 -5.90 12.04
N GLN A 246 -1.71 -6.46 10.95
CA GLN A 246 -3.10 -6.89 10.85
C GLN A 246 -3.39 -8.06 11.78
N ASP A 247 -2.48 -9.04 11.88
CA ASP A 247 -2.62 -10.15 12.81
C ASP A 247 -2.58 -9.69 14.28
N MET A 248 -1.66 -8.79 14.63
CA MET A 248 -1.63 -8.16 15.94
C MET A 248 -2.95 -7.44 16.26
N LEU A 249 -3.50 -6.66 15.32
CA LEU A 249 -4.77 -5.99 15.51
C LEU A 249 -5.97 -6.94 15.56
N LYS A 250 -5.89 -8.12 14.94
CA LYS A 250 -6.91 -9.18 15.10
C LYS A 250 -6.83 -9.79 16.50
N LYS A 251 -5.63 -10.14 16.96
CA LYS A 251 -5.38 -10.70 18.29
C LYS A 251 -5.73 -9.73 19.42
N PHE A 252 -5.40 -8.45 19.26
CA PHE A 252 -5.61 -7.39 20.24
C PHE A 252 -6.74 -6.43 19.84
N GLY A 253 -7.85 -6.95 19.30
CA GLY A 253 -8.92 -6.14 18.70
C GLY A 253 -9.53 -5.05 19.60
N LYS A 254 -9.45 -5.19 20.94
CA LYS A 254 -9.89 -4.18 21.92
C LYS A 254 -9.11 -2.86 21.85
N VAL A 255 -7.93 -2.84 21.22
CA VAL A 255 -7.15 -1.61 21.01
C VAL A 255 -7.71 -0.75 19.86
N LYS A 256 -8.53 -1.32 18.96
CA LYS A 256 -9.02 -0.60 17.77
C LYS A 256 -9.84 0.66 18.11
N PRO A 257 -10.78 0.64 19.07
CA PRO A 257 -11.48 1.86 19.51
C PRO A 257 -10.51 2.92 20.05
N VAL A 258 -9.50 2.51 20.83
CA VAL A 258 -8.48 3.44 21.35
C VAL A 258 -7.70 4.09 20.21
N ILE A 259 -7.29 3.32 19.20
CA ILE A 259 -6.62 3.86 18.00
C ILE A 259 -7.52 4.86 17.28
N ARG A 260 -8.83 4.59 17.16
CA ARG A 260 -9.76 5.53 16.52
C ARG A 260 -9.88 6.83 17.31
N HIS A 261 -9.96 6.75 18.64
CA HIS A 261 -10.02 7.94 19.48
C HIS A 261 -8.75 8.80 19.36
N ILE A 262 -7.57 8.19 19.38
CA ILE A 262 -6.29 8.92 19.19
C ILE A 262 -6.25 9.63 17.84
N LYS A 263 -6.92 9.11 16.80
CA LYS A 263 -6.94 9.73 15.46
C LYS A 263 -7.89 10.93 15.33
N VAL A 264 -8.85 11.08 16.23
CA VAL A 264 -9.80 12.22 16.23
C VAL A 264 -9.45 13.30 17.25
N CYS A 265 -8.51 13.02 18.15
CA CYS A 265 -7.89 14.01 19.02
C CYS A 265 -6.81 14.78 18.25
#